data_AF-A0A8T4UC21-F1
#
_entry.id   AF-A0A8T4UC21-F1
#
_cell.length_a   1.000
_cell.length_b   1.000
_cell.length_c   1.000
_cell.angle_alpha   90.00
_cell.angle_beta   90.00
_cell.angle_gamma   90.00
#
_symmetry.space_group_name_H-M   'P 1'
#
loop_
_entity.id
_entity.type
_entity.pdbx_description
1 polymer ?
#
loop_
_entity_poly.entity_id
_entity_poly.type
_entity_poly.pdbx_seq_one_letter_code
_entity_poly.pdbx_strand_id
1 'polypeptide(L)'
;MKSQLPIPLKFNPRIKGSDYIRILGTNSVISRFETTKGHNYQETHFALSDKRKYMPSARLFMPYYSQVIKANEGLVKLCDANNHPIPSDEVEELYKKLTSDSWTRLNNYFIQDNLGRLLNESFMSFKKKEDKQIITLERDMLEQCVMEDYVVDLEFNKQGFPVRKSNEQDYIRGKNIKFWYPRKDSVARFFASSVRALLDCSGNPSDSFEGLGVFECAEGAPKN
;
A
#
# COMPACT_ATOMS: atom_id res chain seq x y z
N MET A 1 18.36 27.12 -2.03
CA MET A 1 19.07 26.02 -1.36
C MET A 1 18.46 24.71 -1.82
N LYS A 2 19.18 23.87 -2.58
CA LYS A 2 18.73 22.51 -2.89
C LYS A 2 18.80 21.72 -1.58
N SER A 3 17.66 21.39 -0.97
CA SER A 3 17.65 20.46 0.16
C SER A 3 18.22 19.14 -0.33
N GLN A 4 19.39 18.74 0.15
CA GLN A 4 19.87 17.38 -0.02
C GLN A 4 18.79 16.47 0.55
N LEU A 5 18.10 15.74 -0.33
CA LEU A 5 17.23 14.66 0.08
C LEU A 5 18.08 13.72 0.93
N PRO A 6 17.64 13.34 2.14
CA PRO A 6 18.39 12.45 3.02
C PRO A 6 18.74 11.18 2.24
N ILE A 7 20.00 10.75 2.37
CA ILE A 7 20.50 9.51 1.77
C ILE A 7 19.54 8.39 2.18
N PRO A 8 18.89 7.68 1.22
CA PRO A 8 18.01 6.58 1.55
C PRO A 8 18.76 5.59 2.42
N LEU A 9 18.23 5.33 3.62
CA LEU A 9 18.75 4.29 4.49
C LEU A 9 18.77 2.99 3.68
N LYS A 10 19.94 2.33 3.56
CA LYS A 10 19.98 0.97 3.02
C LYS A 10 19.15 0.08 3.95
N PHE A 11 17.94 -0.24 3.49
CA PHE A 11 17.02 -1.11 4.17
C PHE A 11 17.53 -2.55 4.06
N ASN A 12 18.28 -2.99 5.07
CA ASN A 12 18.54 -4.41 5.30
C ASN A 12 17.69 -4.88 6.50
N PRO A 13 16.34 -4.99 6.36
CA PRO A 13 15.51 -5.54 7.42
C PRO A 13 15.84 -7.02 7.65
N ARG A 14 15.77 -7.45 8.90
CA ARG A 14 15.73 -8.88 9.22
C ARG A 14 14.29 -9.35 9.00
N ILE A 15 14.09 -10.18 7.97
CA ILE A 15 12.79 -10.79 7.67
C ILE A 15 12.91 -12.32 7.70
N LYS A 16 11.83 -12.98 8.09
CA LYS A 16 11.65 -14.42 7.86
C LYS A 16 10.98 -14.59 6.50
N GLY A 17 11.71 -15.07 5.49
CA GLY A 17 11.27 -14.98 4.11
C GLY A 17 9.91 -15.65 3.79
N SER A 18 9.54 -16.69 4.55
CA SER A 18 8.25 -17.39 4.42
C SER A 18 7.04 -16.53 4.80
N ASP A 19 7.27 -15.46 5.57
CA ASP A 19 6.23 -14.59 6.10
C ASP A 19 5.94 -13.42 5.14
N TYR A 20 6.65 -13.36 4.02
CA TYR A 20 6.58 -12.28 3.03
C TYR A 20 6.38 -12.83 1.62
N ILE A 21 5.62 -12.11 0.81
CA ILE A 21 5.35 -12.40 -0.60
C ILE A 21 6.15 -11.46 -1.49
N ARG A 22 6.70 -11.99 -2.59
CA ARG A 22 7.36 -11.18 -3.61
C ARG A 22 6.34 -10.38 -4.42
N ILE A 23 6.57 -9.08 -4.55
CA ILE A 23 5.81 -8.22 -5.44
C ILE A 23 6.51 -8.23 -6.82
N LEU A 24 5.83 -8.78 -7.83
CA LEU A 24 6.40 -8.92 -9.17
C LEU A 24 6.79 -7.55 -9.77
N GLY A 25 7.95 -7.51 -10.44
CA GLY A 25 8.47 -6.29 -11.05
C GLY A 25 9.13 -5.30 -10.08
N THR A 26 9.33 -5.69 -8.82
CA THR A 26 9.98 -4.86 -7.79
C THR A 26 11.05 -5.64 -7.03
N ASN A 27 11.90 -4.94 -6.26
CA ASN A 27 12.83 -5.57 -5.31
C ASN A 27 12.23 -5.66 -3.89
N SER A 28 10.92 -5.38 -3.76
CA SER A 28 10.21 -5.30 -2.51
C SER A 28 9.43 -6.58 -2.25
N VAL A 29 9.28 -6.89 -0.96
CA VAL A 29 8.37 -7.93 -0.47
C VAL A 29 7.37 -7.32 0.48
N ILE A 30 6.21 -7.96 0.63
CA ILE A 30 5.11 -7.51 1.47
C ILE A 30 4.69 -8.62 2.43
N SER A 31 4.44 -8.28 3.69
CA SER A 31 4.06 -9.26 4.70
C SER A 31 2.76 -9.95 4.31
N ARG A 32 2.60 -11.20 4.76
CA ARG A 32 1.37 -11.98 4.54
C ARG A 32 0.22 -11.55 5.46
N PHE A 33 0.53 -10.81 6.51
CA PHE A 33 -0.40 -10.41 7.55
C PHE A 33 -0.22 -8.93 7.92
N GLU A 34 -1.31 -8.32 8.38
CA GLU A 34 -1.32 -6.94 8.87
C GLU A 34 -0.57 -6.84 10.21
N THR A 35 0.29 -5.84 10.33
CA THR A 35 0.98 -5.45 11.57
C THR A 35 0.51 -4.06 12.03
N THR A 36 1.03 -3.58 13.16
CA THR A 36 0.79 -2.21 13.68
C THR A 36 -0.70 -1.83 13.79
N LYS A 37 -1.55 -2.79 14.14
CA LYS A 37 -2.98 -2.57 14.34
C LYS A 37 -3.25 -1.53 15.43
N GLY A 38 -4.24 -0.66 15.22
CA GLY A 38 -4.61 0.37 16.18
C GLY A 38 -3.76 1.65 16.12
N HIS A 39 -2.69 1.67 15.33
CA HIS A 39 -1.84 2.86 15.20
C HIS A 39 -2.43 3.89 14.21
N ASN A 40 -2.22 5.19 14.50
CA ASN A 40 -2.42 6.26 13.53
C ASN A 40 -1.32 6.26 12.45
N TYR A 41 -1.43 7.15 11.46
CA TYR A 41 -0.51 7.18 10.33
C TYR A 41 0.96 7.40 10.76
N GLN A 42 1.19 8.35 11.67
CA GLN A 42 2.51 8.69 12.19
C GLN A 42 3.09 7.58 13.08
N GLU A 43 2.30 7.05 14.00
CA GLU A 43 2.69 5.92 14.86
C GLU A 43 3.08 4.69 14.05
N THR A 44 2.37 4.43 12.95
CA THR A 44 2.69 3.32 12.05
C THR A 44 4.06 3.51 11.41
N HIS A 45 4.33 4.71 10.86
CA HIS A 45 5.66 5.05 10.33
C HIS A 45 6.76 4.83 11.35
N PHE A 46 6.55 5.26 12.59
CA PHE A 46 7.50 5.10 13.69
C PHE A 46 7.70 3.66 14.12
N ALA A 47 6.66 2.84 14.15
CA ALA A 47 6.74 1.43 14.54
C ALA A 47 7.45 0.57 13.48
N LEU A 48 7.26 0.88 12.19
CA LEU A 48 7.91 0.16 11.09
C LEU A 48 9.39 0.52 10.95
N SER A 49 9.75 1.79 11.14
CA SER A 49 11.14 2.24 11.03
C SER A 49 12.07 1.62 12.07
N ASP A 50 11.59 1.41 13.30
CA ASP A 50 12.36 0.71 14.34
C ASP A 50 12.78 -0.70 13.89
N LYS A 51 12.04 -1.30 12.95
CA LYS A 51 12.29 -2.62 12.36
C LYS A 51 12.94 -2.54 10.97
N ARG A 52 13.27 -1.34 10.49
CA ARG A 52 13.74 -1.06 9.12
C ARG A 52 12.76 -1.57 8.05
N LYS A 53 11.46 -1.42 8.31
CA LYS A 53 10.37 -1.75 7.40
C LYS A 53 9.62 -0.46 7.04
N TYR A 54 8.74 -0.53 6.06
CA TYR A 54 7.98 0.62 5.62
C TYR A 54 6.57 0.23 5.21
N MET A 55 5.67 1.22 5.23
CA MET A 55 4.30 1.05 4.77
C MET A 55 4.28 1.08 3.23
N PRO A 56 3.54 0.18 2.55
CA PRO A 56 3.43 0.21 1.10
C PRO A 56 2.63 1.44 0.67
N SER A 57 3.07 2.13 -0.38
CA SER A 57 2.20 3.06 -1.10
C SER A 57 1.24 2.29 -2.03
N ALA A 58 0.23 2.97 -2.57
CA ALA A 58 -0.68 2.42 -3.58
C ALA A 58 0.08 1.86 -4.79
N ARG A 59 1.20 2.48 -5.17
CA ARG A 59 2.12 2.02 -6.22
C ARG A 59 2.65 0.61 -5.99
N LEU A 60 2.84 0.19 -4.74
CA LEU A 60 3.26 -1.19 -4.40
C LEU A 60 2.06 -2.08 -4.09
N PHE A 61 1.09 -1.55 -3.34
CA PHE A 61 -0.02 -2.34 -2.83
C PHE A 61 -1.01 -2.76 -3.92
N MET A 62 -1.37 -1.88 -4.86
CA MET A 62 -2.37 -2.20 -5.88
C MET A 62 -1.88 -3.21 -6.93
N PRO A 63 -0.61 -3.19 -7.37
CA PRO A 63 -0.03 -4.28 -8.15
C PRO A 63 -0.01 -5.61 -7.37
N TYR A 64 0.35 -5.60 -6.09
CA TYR A 64 0.29 -6.78 -5.23
C TYR A 64 -1.14 -7.32 -5.12
N TYR A 65 -2.12 -6.46 -4.86
CA TYR A 65 -3.55 -6.83 -4.83
C TYR A 65 -3.98 -7.52 -6.12
N SER A 66 -3.62 -6.94 -7.27
CA SER A 66 -3.90 -7.52 -8.59
C SER A 66 -3.18 -8.85 -8.82
N GLN A 67 -1.96 -8.99 -8.30
CA GLN A 67 -1.18 -10.23 -8.36
C GLN A 67 -1.86 -11.35 -7.57
N VAL A 68 -2.41 -11.06 -6.39
CA VAL A 68 -3.16 -12.05 -5.59
C VAL A 68 -4.43 -12.49 -6.29
N ILE A 69 -5.20 -11.58 -6.88
CA ILE A 69 -6.39 -11.91 -7.66
C ILE A 69 -6.04 -12.86 -8.81
N LYS A 70 -5.05 -12.50 -9.62
CA LYS A 70 -4.60 -13.34 -10.74
C LYS A 70 -4.08 -14.70 -10.28
N ALA A 71 -3.47 -14.78 -9.10
CA ALA A 71 -2.99 -16.03 -8.56
C ALA A 71 -4.13 -16.96 -8.13
N ASN A 72 -5.18 -16.38 -7.53
CA ASN A 72 -6.40 -17.11 -7.19
C ASN A 72 -7.13 -17.64 -8.45
N GLU A 73 -7.00 -16.95 -9.57
CA GLU A 73 -7.48 -17.40 -10.89
C GLU A 73 -6.54 -18.40 -11.58
N GLY A 74 -5.40 -18.76 -10.96
CA GLY A 74 -4.40 -19.66 -11.54
C GLY A 74 -3.56 -19.05 -12.67
N LEU A 75 -3.65 -17.74 -12.91
CA LEU A 75 -2.97 -17.05 -14.00
C LEU A 75 -1.51 -16.70 -13.68
N VAL A 76 -1.17 -16.55 -12.39
CA VAL A 76 0.19 -16.30 -11.93
C VAL A 76 0.50 -17.13 -10.69
N LYS A 77 1.79 -17.40 -10.45
CA LYS A 77 2.25 -18.12 -9.26
C LYS A 77 2.77 -17.13 -8.22
N LEU A 78 2.23 -17.16 -7.00
CA LEU A 78 2.81 -16.42 -5.87
C LEU A 78 3.98 -17.21 -5.29
N CYS A 79 5.04 -16.48 -4.93
CA CYS A 79 6.17 -17.03 -4.20
C CYS A 79 6.45 -16.19 -2.95
N ASP A 80 6.92 -16.86 -1.90
CA ASP A 80 7.49 -16.21 -0.73
C ASP A 80 8.84 -15.51 -1.07
N ALA A 81 9.42 -14.79 -0.11
CA ALA A 81 10.70 -14.12 -0.32
C ALA A 81 11.89 -15.08 -0.46
N ASN A 82 11.73 -16.38 -0.17
CA ASN A 82 12.72 -17.44 -0.42
C ASN A 82 12.55 -18.11 -1.79
N ASN A 83 11.61 -17.63 -2.63
CA ASN A 83 11.21 -18.24 -3.90
C ASN A 83 10.46 -19.57 -3.79
N HIS A 84 9.95 -19.92 -2.60
CA HIS A 84 9.06 -21.06 -2.47
C HIS A 84 7.65 -20.68 -2.94
N PRO A 85 7.00 -21.52 -3.75
CA PRO A 85 5.61 -21.34 -4.12
C PRO A 85 4.70 -21.23 -2.90
N ILE A 86 3.76 -20.29 -2.92
CA ILE A 86 2.67 -20.28 -1.95
C ILE A 86 1.63 -21.34 -2.35
N PRO A 87 1.23 -22.26 -1.45
CA PRO A 87 0.16 -23.22 -1.69
C PRO A 87 -1.16 -22.59 -2.10
N SER A 88 -1.98 -23.28 -2.91
CA SER A 88 -3.22 -22.72 -3.48
C SER A 88 -4.26 -22.34 -2.43
N ASP A 89 -4.38 -23.13 -1.37
CA ASP A 89 -5.22 -22.84 -0.20
C ASP A 89 -4.76 -21.56 0.52
N GLU A 90 -3.45 -21.36 0.68
CA GLU A 90 -2.91 -20.12 1.24
C GLU A 90 -3.12 -18.90 0.32
N VAL A 91 -3.11 -19.09 -1.01
CA VAL A 91 -3.46 -18.04 -1.97
C VAL A 91 -4.95 -17.68 -1.85
N GLU A 92 -5.83 -18.67 -1.72
CA GLU A 92 -7.27 -18.46 -1.57
C GLU A 92 -7.57 -17.68 -0.28
N GLU A 93 -6.93 -18.02 0.84
CA GLU A 93 -7.09 -17.29 2.10
C GLU A 93 -6.61 -15.85 2.00
N LEU A 94 -5.49 -15.61 1.31
CA LEU A 94 -5.01 -14.25 1.05
C LEU A 94 -5.95 -13.46 0.15
N TYR A 95 -6.50 -14.09 -0.88
CA TYR A 95 -7.52 -13.50 -1.75
C TYR A 95 -8.77 -13.12 -0.94
N LYS A 96 -9.28 -14.01 -0.09
CA LYS A 96 -10.41 -13.71 0.81
C LYS A 96 -10.08 -12.54 1.73
N LYS A 97 -8.91 -12.55 2.36
CA LYS A 97 -8.44 -11.48 3.26
C LYS A 97 -8.47 -10.12 2.55
N LEU A 98 -7.82 -10.02 1.39
CA LEU A 98 -7.70 -8.76 0.65
C LEU A 98 -9.00 -8.32 -0.02
N THR A 99 -9.97 -9.21 -0.22
CA THR A 99 -11.24 -8.87 -0.90
C THR A 99 -12.45 -8.81 0.03
N SER A 100 -12.30 -9.22 1.31
CA SER A 100 -13.42 -9.33 2.25
C SER A 100 -13.12 -9.01 3.72
N ASP A 101 -11.86 -8.89 4.16
CA ASP A 101 -11.54 -8.73 5.58
C ASP A 101 -10.19 -8.02 5.78
N SER A 102 -10.00 -6.81 5.27
CA SER A 102 -8.70 -6.13 5.43
C SER A 102 -8.81 -4.64 5.55
N TRP A 103 -8.08 -4.06 6.49
CA TRP A 103 -8.08 -2.65 6.78
C TRP A 103 -6.61 -2.23 6.93
N THR A 104 -6.04 -1.65 5.87
CA THR A 104 -4.62 -1.33 5.80
C THR A 104 -4.38 0.12 5.43
N ARG A 105 -3.45 0.78 6.12
CA ARG A 105 -2.94 2.08 5.68
C ARG A 105 -2.03 1.92 4.46
N LEU A 106 -1.97 2.97 3.65
CA LEU A 106 -1.02 3.10 2.56
C LEU A 106 -0.20 4.37 2.72
N ASN A 107 1.06 4.31 2.28
CA ASN A 107 2.04 5.39 2.42
C ASN A 107 1.87 6.44 1.33
N ASN A 108 0.68 7.02 1.29
CA ASN A 108 0.32 8.11 0.41
C ASN A 108 -0.31 9.20 1.27
N TYR A 109 0.24 10.40 1.19
CA TYR A 109 -0.32 11.61 1.77
C TYR A 109 -0.46 12.66 0.69
N PHE A 110 -1.64 13.27 0.62
CA PHE A 110 -1.98 14.18 -0.46
C PHE A 110 -1.91 15.62 0.01
N ILE A 111 -1.10 16.43 -0.65
CA ILE A 111 -0.97 17.87 -0.39
C ILE A 111 -1.27 18.65 -1.66
N GLN A 112 -1.41 19.97 -1.54
CA GLN A 112 -1.49 20.87 -2.68
C GLN A 112 -0.26 21.76 -2.76
N ASP A 113 0.21 22.02 -3.98
CA ASP A 113 1.19 23.08 -4.21
C ASP A 113 0.54 24.47 -4.22
N ASN A 114 1.36 25.51 -4.40
CA ASN A 114 0.91 26.90 -4.43
C ASN A 114 -0.03 27.23 -5.61
N LEU A 115 -0.15 26.34 -6.60
CA LEU A 115 -1.06 26.47 -7.75
C LEU A 115 -2.32 25.60 -7.58
N GLY A 116 -2.52 24.98 -6.41
CA GLY A 116 -3.67 24.13 -6.11
C GLY A 116 -3.58 22.73 -6.72
N ARG A 117 -2.45 22.34 -7.31
CA ARG A 117 -2.28 21.01 -7.91
C ARG A 117 -2.00 19.99 -6.81
N LEU A 118 -2.67 18.84 -6.88
CA LEU A 118 -2.44 17.75 -5.93
C LEU A 118 -1.07 17.10 -6.17
N LEU A 119 -0.37 16.87 -5.07
CA LEU A 119 0.86 16.09 -4.99
C LEU A 119 0.59 14.84 -4.15
N ASN A 120 1.27 13.75 -4.49
CA ASN A 120 1.28 12.52 -3.72
C ASN A 120 2.66 12.39 -3.04
N GLU A 121 2.67 12.38 -1.72
CA GLU A 121 3.86 12.19 -0.91
C GLU A 121 3.89 10.81 -0.28
N SER A 122 5.06 10.19 -0.28
CA SER A 122 5.36 9.05 0.56
C SER A 122 6.37 9.47 1.62
N PHE A 123 6.21 8.91 2.81
CA PHE A 123 7.05 9.24 3.95
C PHE A 123 7.87 8.04 4.40
N MET A 124 8.92 8.35 5.16
CA MET A 124 9.67 7.39 5.92
C MET A 124 10.00 8.03 7.26
N SER A 125 10.02 7.24 8.33
CA SER A 125 10.54 7.71 9.60
C SER A 125 11.91 7.12 9.90
N PHE A 126 12.66 7.77 10.79
CA PHE A 126 13.90 7.25 11.35
C PHE A 126 14.16 7.87 12.72
N LYS A 127 15.01 7.19 13.50
CA LYS A 127 15.50 7.71 14.78
C LYS A 127 16.78 8.53 14.54
N LYS A 128 16.77 9.81 14.89
CA LYS A 128 17.92 10.72 14.86
C LYS A 128 18.26 11.16 16.28
N LYS A 129 19.39 10.70 16.82
CA LYS A 129 19.91 11.13 18.13
C LYS A 129 18.81 11.19 19.21
N GLU A 130 18.10 10.07 19.36
CA GLU A 130 16.99 9.85 20.32
C GLU A 130 15.59 10.35 19.90
N ASP A 131 15.47 11.29 18.97
CA ASP A 131 14.18 11.73 18.44
C ASP A 131 13.73 10.94 17.21
N LYS A 132 12.43 10.64 17.12
CA LYS A 132 11.84 10.10 15.88
C LYS A 132 11.44 11.24 14.95
N GLN A 133 11.87 11.18 13.70
CA GLN A 133 11.53 12.17 12.67
C GLN A 133 10.87 11.47 11.48
N ILE A 134 9.85 12.11 10.90
CA ILE A 134 9.29 11.76 9.60
C ILE A 134 9.92 12.67 8.54
N ILE A 135 10.35 12.09 7.44
CA ILE A 135 10.84 12.79 6.26
C ILE A 135 10.06 12.36 5.02
N THR A 136 9.88 13.28 4.09
CA THR A 136 9.39 12.98 2.75
C THR A 136 10.43 12.14 2.02
N LEU A 137 10.03 10.94 1.61
CA LEU A 137 10.85 10.02 0.82
C LEU A 137 10.69 10.33 -0.67
N GLU A 138 9.45 10.39 -1.14
CA GLU A 138 9.09 10.74 -2.51
C GLU A 138 7.98 11.80 -2.49
N ARG A 139 8.02 12.72 -3.45
CA ARG A 139 6.98 13.71 -3.69
C ARG A 139 6.88 13.91 -5.19
N ASP A 140 5.74 13.53 -5.74
CA ASP A 140 5.45 13.65 -7.16
C ASP A 140 4.11 14.36 -7.37
N MET A 141 3.95 14.95 -8.56
CA MET A 141 2.65 15.43 -9.00
C MET A 141 1.69 14.24 -9.10
N LEU A 142 0.44 14.42 -8.67
CA LEU A 142 -0.57 13.38 -8.82
C LEU A 142 -0.78 13.11 -10.32
N GLU A 143 -0.50 11.88 -10.75
CA GLU A 143 -0.78 11.43 -12.11
C GLU A 143 -2.29 11.42 -12.36
N GLN A 144 -2.71 11.55 -13.61
CA GLN A 144 -4.12 11.46 -13.98
C GLN A 144 -4.73 10.16 -13.45
N CYS A 145 -5.84 10.30 -12.72
CA CYS A 145 -6.65 9.21 -12.18
C CYS A 145 -8.13 9.63 -12.20
N VAL A 146 -9.03 8.73 -11.81
CA VAL A 146 -10.43 9.07 -11.58
C VAL A 146 -10.52 10.11 -10.46
N MET A 147 -11.20 11.24 -10.70
CA MET A 147 -11.36 12.34 -9.72
C MET A 147 -12.81 12.42 -9.21
N GLU A 148 -13.39 11.28 -8.90
CA GLU A 148 -14.77 11.12 -8.42
C GLU A 148 -14.89 9.85 -7.58
N ASP A 149 -15.75 9.85 -6.56
CA ASP A 149 -16.00 8.67 -5.72
C ASP A 149 -16.82 7.61 -6.48
N TYR A 150 -16.16 6.67 -7.13
CA TYR A 150 -16.78 5.80 -8.13
C TYR A 150 -16.39 4.32 -7.96
N VAL A 151 -17.17 3.39 -8.51
CA VAL A 151 -16.69 2.01 -8.67
C VAL A 151 -15.80 1.96 -9.91
N VAL A 152 -14.59 1.44 -9.75
CA VAL A 152 -13.51 1.52 -10.74
C VAL A 152 -13.00 0.13 -11.09
N ASP A 153 -12.51 0.00 -12.32
CA ASP A 153 -11.84 -1.22 -12.75
C ASP A 153 -10.46 -1.32 -12.08
N LEU A 154 -9.91 -2.54 -12.04
CA LEU A 154 -8.57 -2.82 -11.52
C LEU A 154 -7.48 -2.44 -12.54
N GLU A 155 -7.55 -1.22 -13.05
CA GLU A 155 -6.58 -0.62 -13.96
C GLU A 155 -6.03 0.67 -13.35
N PHE A 156 -4.71 0.69 -13.11
CA PHE A 156 -4.06 1.71 -12.31
C PHE A 156 -2.97 2.45 -13.09
N ASN A 157 -2.75 3.73 -12.78
CA ASN A 157 -1.59 4.49 -13.23
C ASN A 157 -0.31 4.04 -12.49
N LYS A 158 0.83 4.68 -12.76
CA LYS A 158 2.12 4.26 -12.18
C LYS A 158 2.22 4.54 -10.67
N GLN A 159 1.36 5.42 -10.15
CA GLN A 159 1.24 5.70 -8.73
C GLN A 159 0.27 4.73 -8.01
N GLY A 160 -0.37 3.82 -8.74
CA GLY A 160 -1.31 2.84 -8.20
C GLY A 160 -2.73 3.36 -8.05
N PHE A 161 -3.09 4.48 -8.70
CA PHE A 161 -4.43 5.04 -8.63
C PHE A 161 -5.28 4.65 -9.86
N PRO A 162 -6.57 4.34 -9.68
CA PRO A 162 -7.46 3.91 -10.77
C PRO A 162 -7.58 4.95 -11.88
N VAL A 163 -7.49 4.52 -13.14
CA VAL A 163 -7.62 5.40 -14.31
C VAL A 163 -8.95 5.26 -15.03
N ARG A 164 -9.71 4.19 -14.75
CA ARG A 164 -10.96 3.89 -15.46
C ARG A 164 -12.09 3.61 -14.50
N LYS A 165 -13.20 4.30 -14.72
CA LYS A 165 -14.49 4.02 -14.10
C LYS A 165 -15.01 2.67 -14.60
N SER A 166 -15.59 1.86 -13.72
CA SER A 166 -16.23 0.62 -14.13
C SER A 166 -17.59 0.90 -14.77
N ASN A 167 -17.98 0.06 -15.74
CA ASN A 167 -19.35 0.07 -16.24
C ASN A 167 -20.33 -0.58 -15.24
N GLU A 168 -19.81 -1.40 -14.33
CA GLU A 168 -20.56 -2.04 -13.24
C GLU A 168 -20.43 -1.18 -11.99
N GLN A 169 -21.57 -0.67 -11.48
CA GLN A 169 -21.58 0.16 -10.27
C GLN A 169 -21.86 -0.63 -8.98
N ASP A 170 -22.17 -1.92 -9.11
CA ASP A 170 -22.15 -2.86 -8.02
C ASP A 170 -20.74 -3.41 -7.80
N TYR A 171 -20.38 -3.66 -6.54
CA TYR A 171 -19.12 -4.31 -6.22
C TYR A 171 -19.14 -5.77 -6.68
N ILE A 172 -18.15 -6.14 -7.50
CA ILE A 172 -17.91 -7.50 -7.95
C ILE A 172 -16.53 -7.90 -7.46
N ARG A 173 -16.52 -8.85 -6.52
CA ARG A 173 -15.31 -9.33 -5.85
C ARG A 173 -14.25 -9.75 -6.86
N GLY A 174 -13.05 -9.19 -6.72
CA GLY A 174 -11.90 -9.47 -7.59
C GLY A 174 -11.97 -8.83 -8.99
N LYS A 175 -13.04 -8.09 -9.33
CA LYS A 175 -13.16 -7.43 -10.64
C LYS A 175 -13.15 -5.91 -10.56
N ASN A 176 -13.71 -5.33 -9.51
CA ASN A 176 -13.74 -3.88 -9.30
C ASN A 176 -13.56 -3.55 -7.82
N ILE A 177 -13.34 -2.27 -7.52
CA ILE A 177 -13.33 -1.73 -6.15
C ILE A 177 -14.06 -0.40 -6.13
N LYS A 178 -14.55 0.00 -4.96
CA LYS A 178 -14.91 1.40 -4.73
C LYS A 178 -13.62 2.21 -4.64
N PHE A 179 -13.64 3.43 -5.14
CA PHE A 179 -12.53 4.37 -5.02
C PHE A 179 -13.05 5.68 -4.46
N TRP A 180 -12.42 6.17 -3.39
CA TRP A 180 -12.60 7.54 -2.95
C TRP A 180 -11.37 8.33 -3.33
N TYR A 181 -11.54 9.33 -4.20
CA TYR A 181 -10.42 9.97 -4.88
C TYR A 181 -9.54 10.80 -3.92
N PRO A 182 -8.28 11.10 -4.30
CA PRO A 182 -7.35 11.89 -3.49
C PRO A 182 -7.86 13.29 -3.13
N ARG A 183 -7.75 13.65 -1.85
CA ARG A 183 -8.13 14.97 -1.33
C ARG A 183 -6.98 15.60 -0.56
N LYS A 184 -6.91 16.93 -0.52
CA LYS A 184 -5.88 17.65 0.25
C LYS A 184 -5.90 17.24 1.74
N ASP A 185 -4.72 17.13 2.34
CA ASP A 185 -4.49 16.86 3.76
C ASP A 185 -5.06 15.51 4.23
N SER A 186 -5.04 14.52 3.33
CA SER A 186 -5.56 13.18 3.57
C SER A 186 -4.54 12.09 3.26
N VAL A 187 -4.76 10.90 3.83
CA VAL A 187 -3.97 9.69 3.57
C VAL A 187 -4.77 8.64 2.81
N ALA A 188 -4.08 7.79 2.05
CA ALA A 188 -4.71 6.62 1.46
C ALA A 188 -4.77 5.44 2.44
N ARG A 189 -5.86 4.67 2.34
CA ARG A 189 -6.05 3.37 3.00
C ARG A 189 -6.77 2.43 2.06
N PHE A 190 -6.56 1.14 2.24
CA PHE A 190 -7.33 0.10 1.59
C PHE A 190 -8.20 -0.62 2.61
N PHE A 191 -9.46 -0.83 2.25
CA PHE A 191 -10.49 -1.44 3.08
C PHE A 191 -11.17 -2.55 2.29
N ALA A 192 -11.43 -3.68 2.94
CA ALA A 192 -12.22 -4.76 2.41
C ALA A 192 -13.11 -5.32 3.52
N SER A 193 -14.38 -5.48 3.20
CA SER A 193 -15.40 -6.15 4.00
C SER A 193 -16.17 -7.14 3.14
N SER A 194 -17.05 -7.93 3.76
CA SER A 194 -17.87 -8.93 3.06
C SER A 194 -18.64 -8.40 1.85
N VAL A 195 -18.98 -7.10 1.85
CA VAL A 195 -19.82 -6.46 0.82
C VAL A 195 -19.06 -5.55 -0.14
N ARG A 196 -17.81 -5.15 0.15
CA ARG A 196 -17.03 -4.25 -0.73
C ARG A 196 -15.54 -4.27 -0.45
N ALA A 197 -14.74 -3.99 -1.47
CA ALA A 197 -13.37 -3.49 -1.31
C ALA A 197 -13.29 -2.03 -1.79
N LEU A 198 -12.45 -1.23 -1.14
CA LEU A 198 -12.36 0.21 -1.27
C LEU A 198 -10.89 0.67 -1.19
N LEU A 199 -10.44 1.45 -2.17
CA LEU A 199 -9.27 2.31 -2.03
C LEU A 199 -9.75 3.71 -1.63
N ASP A 200 -9.47 4.11 -0.40
CA ASP A 200 -9.93 5.38 0.17
C ASP A 200 -8.77 6.35 0.30
N CYS A 201 -8.76 7.40 -0.53
CA CYS A 201 -7.77 8.47 -0.54
C CYS A 201 -8.27 9.76 0.13
N SER A 202 -9.17 9.63 1.11
CA SER A 202 -9.76 10.72 1.88
C SER A 202 -9.64 10.53 3.40
N GLY A 203 -8.86 9.54 3.85
CA GLY A 203 -8.70 9.23 5.26
C GLY A 203 -7.97 10.34 6.03
N ASN A 204 -8.33 10.53 7.30
CA ASN A 204 -7.60 11.45 8.17
C ASN A 204 -6.33 10.77 8.72
N PRO A 205 -5.14 11.40 8.65
CA PRO A 205 -3.91 10.81 9.19
C PRO A 205 -3.98 10.49 10.69
N SER A 206 -4.80 11.22 11.44
CA SER A 206 -4.99 11.05 12.88
C SER A 206 -5.98 9.95 13.26
N ASP A 207 -6.77 9.44 12.30
CA ASP A 207 -7.67 8.32 12.55
C ASP A 207 -6.88 7.15 13.16
N SER A 208 -7.45 6.42 14.11
CA SER A 208 -6.92 5.16 14.61
C SER A 208 -8.06 4.26 15.07
N PHE A 209 -7.98 2.96 14.77
CA PHE A 209 -8.96 1.96 15.20
C PHE A 209 -8.33 0.58 15.24
N GLU A 210 -8.81 -0.28 16.14
CA GLU A 210 -8.18 -1.58 16.46
C GLU A 210 -7.97 -2.49 15.25
N GLY A 211 -8.84 -2.40 14.24
CA GLY A 211 -8.74 -3.20 13.02
C GLY A 211 -7.73 -2.71 11.98
N LEU A 212 -7.33 -1.43 12.03
CA LEU A 212 -6.51 -0.80 10.99
C LEU A 212 -5.02 -1.04 11.24
N GLY A 213 -4.39 -1.79 10.35
CA GLY A 213 -2.97 -2.11 10.38
C GLY A 213 -2.26 -1.76 9.08
N VAL A 214 -1.17 -2.49 8.79
CA VAL A 214 -0.39 -2.38 7.55
C VAL A 214 0.16 -3.74 7.13
N PHE A 215 0.07 -4.08 5.85
CA PHE A 215 0.93 -5.12 5.27
C PHE A 215 2.33 -4.54 5.03
N GLU A 216 3.21 -4.69 6.01
CA GLU A 216 4.52 -4.05 6.01
C GLU A 216 5.43 -4.56 4.88
N CYS A 217 6.18 -3.65 4.27
CA CYS A 217 7.14 -3.94 3.23
C CYS A 217 8.58 -3.93 3.72
N ALA A 218 9.41 -4.68 2.99
CA ALA A 218 10.84 -4.76 3.15
C ALA A 218 11.52 -4.78 1.76
N GLU A 219 12.67 -4.13 1.64
CA GLU A 219 13.54 -4.24 0.45
C GLU A 219 14.55 -5.36 0.65
N GLY A 220 14.96 -6.01 -0.45
CA GLY A 220 16.04 -7.00 -0.44
C GLY A 220 15.63 -8.42 -0.85
N ALA A 221 14.47 -8.61 -1.52
CA ALA A 221 14.24 -9.88 -2.21
C ALA A 221 15.28 -10.06 -3.34
N PRO A 222 15.80 -11.28 -3.56
CA PRO A 222 16.73 -11.55 -4.64
C PRO A 222 16.15 -11.06 -5.99
N LYS A 223 16.98 -10.39 -6.79
CA LYS A 223 16.69 -10.13 -8.20
C LYS A 223 16.49 -11.47 -8.90
N ASN A 224 15.46 -11.56 -9.74
CA ASN A 224 15.40 -12.60 -10.76
C ASN A 224 16.55 -12.40 -11.75
#